data_AF-A0A059KP49-F1
#
_entry.id   AF-A0A059KP49-F1
#
_cell.length_a   1.000
_cell.length_b   1.000
_cell.length_c   1.000
_cell.angle_alpha   90.00
_cell.angle_beta   90.00
_cell.angle_gamma   90.00
#
_symmetry.space_group_name_H-M   'P 1'
#
loop_
_entity.id
_entity.type
_entity.pdbx_description
1 polymer ?
#
loop_
_entity_poly.entity_id
_entity_poly.type
_entity_poly.pdbx_seq_one_letter_code
_entity_poly.pdbx_strand_id
1 'polypeptide(L)'
;MSQIHPQARTTPRTRAEIKASASPLGELAERYNITKATARKWRSRESTEDRSHRPHRLCTTLTPAQEALVVELRRLLLLPLDDLLVVTREFINPAVSRSGLDRCLQRHGVAQPARTAGRGGRGDASSAQVVQGLCARLRPCGHQVPAADARRDGPALLDTYVGVMVPTRGFVQQSPAATQ
;
A
#
# COMPACT_ATOMS: atom_id res chain seq x y z
N MET A 1 -5.95 25.00 -5.83
CA MET A 1 -7.39 24.83 -5.55
C MET A 1 -7.63 23.38 -5.22
N SER A 2 -8.09 23.08 -4.01
CA SER A 2 -8.35 21.69 -3.60
C SER A 2 -9.57 21.17 -4.35
N GLN A 3 -9.39 20.08 -5.11
CA GLN A 3 -10.50 19.40 -5.79
C GLN A 3 -11.32 18.64 -4.75
N ILE A 4 -12.28 19.33 -4.15
CA ILE A 4 -13.16 18.77 -3.13
C ILE A 4 -14.54 18.56 -3.76
N HIS A 5 -15.11 17.39 -3.54
CA HIS A 5 -16.45 17.09 -4.00
C HIS A 5 -17.47 18.07 -3.37
N PRO A 6 -18.43 18.62 -4.11
CA PRO A 6 -19.39 19.61 -3.59
C PRO A 6 -20.16 19.18 -2.34
N GLN A 7 -20.38 17.88 -2.18
CA GLN A 7 -21.10 17.30 -1.03
C GLN A 7 -20.18 16.87 0.13
N ALA A 8 -18.88 17.16 0.05
CA ALA A 8 -17.94 16.78 1.11
C ALA A 8 -18.19 17.60 2.38
N ARG A 9 -18.64 16.94 3.46
CA ARG A 9 -18.95 17.61 4.74
C ARG A 9 -17.71 18.06 5.50
N THR A 10 -16.61 17.33 5.40
CA THR A 10 -15.33 17.65 6.08
C THR A 10 -14.40 18.39 5.12
N THR A 11 -14.71 19.66 4.84
CA THR A 11 -13.84 20.55 4.04
C THR A 11 -12.63 21.02 4.86
N PRO A 12 -11.52 21.49 4.24
CA PRO A 12 -10.38 22.08 4.95
C PRO A 12 -10.78 23.18 5.93
N ARG A 13 -11.75 24.02 5.55
CA ARG A 13 -12.32 25.04 6.43
C ARG A 13 -12.97 24.42 7.66
N THR A 14 -13.87 23.45 7.47
CA THR A 14 -14.54 22.74 8.57
C THR A 14 -13.53 22.05 9.50
N ARG A 15 -12.45 21.47 8.95
CA ARG A 15 -11.39 20.82 9.74
C ARG A 15 -10.62 21.82 10.59
N ALA A 16 -10.32 23.00 10.05
CA ALA A 16 -9.66 24.09 10.79
C ALA A 16 -10.55 24.60 11.93
N GLU A 17 -11.85 24.78 11.67
CA GLU A 17 -12.84 25.18 12.69
C GLU A 17 -12.93 24.13 13.82
N ILE A 18 -13.01 22.84 13.48
CA ILE A 18 -13.01 21.74 14.47
C ILE A 18 -11.73 21.76 15.32
N LYS A 19 -10.57 21.98 14.70
CA LYS A 19 -9.28 22.02 15.39
C LYS A 19 -9.16 23.22 16.35
N ALA A 20 -9.62 24.39 15.95
CA ALA A 20 -9.57 25.61 16.76
C ALA A 20 -10.60 25.63 17.90
N SER A 21 -11.70 24.89 17.77
CA SER A 21 -12.80 24.89 18.75
C SER A 21 -12.47 24.17 20.06
N ALA A 22 -12.84 24.77 21.20
CA ALA A 22 -12.77 24.17 22.53
C ALA A 22 -14.06 23.42 22.95
N SER A 23 -15.14 23.49 22.15
CA SER A 23 -16.44 22.86 22.43
C SER A 23 -16.34 21.35 22.64
N PRO A 24 -17.27 20.70 23.38
CA PRO A 24 -17.28 19.25 23.49
C PRO A 24 -17.50 18.56 22.13
N LEU A 25 -16.98 17.33 21.99
CA LEU A 25 -17.04 16.58 20.73
C LEU A 25 -18.47 16.26 20.27
N GLY A 26 -19.43 16.21 21.19
CA GLY A 26 -20.85 15.97 20.88
C GLY A 26 -21.47 17.13 20.10
N GLU A 27 -21.29 18.35 20.58
CA GLU A 27 -21.81 19.56 19.92
C GLU A 27 -21.23 19.75 18.52
N LEU A 28 -19.93 19.45 18.34
CA LEU A 28 -19.30 19.51 17.01
C LEU A 28 -19.86 18.45 16.05
N ALA A 29 -20.11 17.25 16.55
CA ALA A 29 -20.67 16.16 15.76
C ALA A 29 -22.07 16.51 15.24
N GLU A 30 -22.90 17.10 16.10
CA GLU A 30 -24.24 17.57 15.76
C GLU A 30 -24.20 18.76 14.79
N ARG A 31 -23.39 19.78 15.09
CA ARG A 31 -23.27 21.00 14.27
C ARG A 31 -22.87 20.71 12.82
N TYR A 32 -21.88 19.85 12.63
CA TYR A 32 -21.36 19.53 11.29
C TYR A 32 -21.95 18.25 10.69
N ASN A 33 -22.90 17.60 11.38
CA ASN A 33 -23.49 16.32 10.98
C ASN A 33 -22.43 15.26 10.60
N ILE A 34 -21.46 15.08 11.51
CA ILE A 34 -20.35 14.13 11.41
C ILE A 34 -20.32 13.21 12.63
N THR A 35 -19.59 12.09 12.53
CA THR A 35 -19.42 11.20 13.68
C THR A 35 -18.52 11.83 14.75
N LYS A 36 -18.75 11.51 16.03
CA LYS A 36 -17.87 11.91 17.15
C LYS A 36 -16.42 11.45 16.93
N ALA A 37 -16.22 10.30 16.29
CA ALA A 37 -14.90 9.78 15.93
C ALA A 37 -14.19 10.69 14.90
N THR A 38 -14.93 11.20 13.92
CA THR A 38 -14.41 12.15 12.93
C THR A 38 -14.04 13.48 13.57
N ALA A 39 -14.88 14.02 14.46
CA ALA A 39 -14.57 15.24 15.21
C ALA A 39 -13.31 15.08 16.07
N ARG A 40 -13.22 13.97 16.82
CA ARG A 40 -12.03 13.63 17.61
C ARG A 40 -10.77 13.55 16.75
N LYS A 41 -10.86 12.83 15.62
CA LYS A 41 -9.76 12.64 14.66
C LYS A 41 -9.22 13.96 14.12
N TRP A 42 -10.08 14.93 13.80
CA TRP A 42 -9.62 16.22 13.27
C TRP A 42 -9.11 17.16 14.35
N ARG A 43 -9.66 17.10 15.56
CA ARG A 43 -9.14 17.84 16.71
C ARG A 43 -7.75 17.39 17.12
N SER A 44 -7.48 16.08 17.11
CA SER A 44 -6.19 15.51 17.55
C SER A 44 -5.09 15.56 16.48
N ARG A 45 -5.31 16.21 15.33
CA ARG A 45 -4.35 16.24 14.22
C ARG A 45 -3.54 17.53 14.22
N GLU A 46 -2.24 17.38 13.96
CA GLU A 46 -1.35 18.52 13.76
C GLU A 46 -1.63 19.30 12.46
N SER A 47 -2.08 18.64 11.39
CA SER A 47 -2.41 19.28 10.12
C SER A 47 -3.87 19.06 9.71
N THR A 48 -4.47 20.08 9.11
CA THR A 48 -5.83 20.08 8.54
C THR A 48 -5.89 19.53 7.12
N GLU A 49 -4.73 19.36 6.48
CA GLU A 49 -4.62 18.82 5.13
C GLU A 49 -4.77 17.30 5.10
N ASP A 50 -5.19 16.78 3.95
CA ASP A 50 -5.25 15.34 3.74
C ASP A 50 -3.84 14.76 3.62
N ARG A 51 -3.56 13.77 4.46
CA ARG A 51 -2.35 12.94 4.30
C ARG A 51 -2.49 12.08 3.06
N SER A 52 -1.36 11.64 2.52
CA SER A 52 -1.36 10.68 1.43
C SER A 52 -2.25 9.48 1.75
N HIS A 53 -3.13 9.11 0.83
CA HIS A 53 -3.93 7.88 0.92
C HIS A 53 -3.10 6.60 0.79
N ARG A 54 -1.80 6.74 0.45
CA ARG A 54 -0.87 5.64 0.37
C ARG A 54 -0.63 5.05 1.77
N PRO A 55 -0.78 3.73 1.96
CA PRO A 55 -0.49 3.10 3.24
C PRO A 55 0.99 3.24 3.60
N HIS A 56 1.26 3.43 4.90
CA HIS A 56 2.62 3.59 5.43
C HIS A 56 3.46 2.33 5.29
N ARG A 57 2.84 1.16 5.44
CA ARG A 57 3.47 -0.16 5.26
C ARG A 57 2.79 -0.86 4.10
N LEU A 58 3.57 -1.20 3.08
CA LEU A 58 3.10 -1.99 1.95
C LEU A 58 3.39 -3.45 2.27
N CYS A 59 2.36 -4.29 2.20
CA CYS A 59 2.53 -5.74 2.28
C CYS A 59 2.95 -6.24 0.89
N THR A 60 4.26 -6.31 0.66
CA THR A 60 4.86 -6.85 -0.56
C THR A 60 5.49 -8.20 -0.29
N THR A 61 5.48 -9.08 -1.30
CA THR A 61 6.21 -10.35 -1.24
C THR A 61 7.73 -10.13 -1.29
N LEU A 62 8.16 -9.06 -1.96
CA LEU A 62 9.56 -8.65 -2.03
C LEU A 62 9.93 -7.82 -0.80
N THR A 63 11.06 -8.15 -0.18
CA THR A 63 11.64 -7.32 0.88
C THR A 63 12.25 -6.05 0.28
N PRO A 64 12.44 -4.97 1.06
CA PRO A 64 13.04 -3.74 0.55
C PRO A 64 14.42 -3.94 -0.11
N ALA A 65 15.23 -4.87 0.41
CA ALA A 65 16.51 -5.23 -0.19
C ALA A 65 16.34 -5.93 -1.55
N GLN A 66 15.38 -6.85 -1.65
CA GLN A 66 15.06 -7.52 -2.92
C GLN A 66 14.48 -6.55 -3.95
N GLU A 67 13.63 -5.60 -3.54
CA GLU A 67 13.12 -4.54 -4.42
C GLU A 67 14.28 -3.71 -5.00
N ALA A 68 15.26 -3.32 -4.18
CA ALA A 68 16.44 -2.58 -4.64
C ALA A 68 17.24 -3.36 -5.70
N LEU A 69 17.48 -4.66 -5.48
CA LEU A 69 18.17 -5.51 -6.46
C LEU A 69 17.41 -5.58 -7.79
N VAL A 70 16.10 -5.79 -7.74
CA VAL A 70 15.25 -5.85 -8.95
C VAL A 70 15.28 -4.52 -9.72
N VAL A 71 15.25 -3.39 -9.01
CA VAL A 71 15.31 -2.06 -9.62
C VAL A 71 16.65 -1.82 -10.31
N GLU A 72 17.76 -2.20 -9.68
CA GLU A 72 19.08 -2.10 -10.30
C GLU A 72 19.24 -3.04 -11.49
N LEU A 73 18.75 -4.29 -11.40
CA LEU A 73 18.71 -5.21 -12.53
C LEU A 73 17.92 -4.63 -13.72
N ARG A 74 16.78 -3.98 -13.45
CA ARG A 74 15.99 -3.33 -14.51
C ARG A 74 16.72 -2.14 -15.13
N ARG A 75 17.46 -1.36 -14.34
CA ARG A 75 18.27 -0.22 -14.84
C ARG A 75 19.44 -0.66 -15.70
N LEU A 76 20.10 -1.76 -15.32
CA LEU A 76 21.28 -2.27 -16.02
C LEU A 76 20.92 -3.06 -17.29
N LEU A 77 19.93 -3.94 -17.20
CA LEU A 77 19.65 -4.91 -18.25
C LEU A 77 18.55 -4.45 -19.21
N LEU A 78 17.73 -3.45 -18.83
CA LEU A 78 16.60 -2.92 -19.59
C LEU A 78 15.64 -4.02 -20.14
N LEU A 79 15.65 -5.20 -19.52
CA LEU A 79 14.82 -6.34 -19.88
C LEU A 79 13.33 -5.98 -19.82
N PRO A 80 12.46 -6.54 -20.66
CA PRO A 80 11.02 -6.38 -20.52
C PRO A 80 10.53 -7.03 -19.21
N LEU A 81 9.31 -6.67 -18.79
CA LEU A 81 8.76 -7.10 -17.50
C LEU A 81 8.73 -8.63 -17.33
N ASP A 82 8.37 -9.34 -18.39
CA ASP A 82 8.18 -10.80 -18.34
C ASP A 82 9.51 -11.55 -18.24
N ASP A 83 10.58 -11.08 -18.87
CA ASP A 83 11.91 -11.68 -18.72
C ASP A 83 12.52 -11.38 -17.35
N LEU A 84 12.32 -10.16 -16.86
CA LEU A 84 12.73 -9.79 -15.51
C LEU A 84 12.01 -10.65 -14.45
N LEU A 85 10.75 -11.03 -14.69
CA LEU A 85 10.02 -11.93 -13.82
C LEU A 85 10.71 -13.29 -13.69
N VAL A 86 11.18 -13.86 -14.81
CA VAL A 86 11.89 -15.15 -14.81
C VAL A 86 13.17 -15.06 -13.98
N VAL A 87 13.98 -14.03 -14.24
CA VAL A 87 15.23 -13.79 -13.48
C VAL A 87 14.94 -13.58 -11.99
N THR A 88 13.90 -12.80 -11.65
CA THR A 88 13.54 -12.52 -10.25
C THR A 88 13.07 -13.79 -9.53
N ARG A 89 12.32 -14.66 -10.20
CA ARG A 89 11.86 -15.94 -9.63
C ARG A 89 13.00 -16.90 -9.36
N GLU A 90 13.97 -16.95 -10.27
CA GLU A 90 15.12 -17.84 -10.18
C GLU A 90 16.09 -17.40 -9.08
N PHE A 91 16.40 -16.10 -8.99
CA PHE A 91 17.52 -15.61 -8.18
C PHE A 91 17.13 -14.88 -6.89
N ILE A 92 15.89 -14.40 -6.78
CA ILE A 92 15.52 -13.45 -5.71
C ILE A 92 14.37 -13.99 -4.87
N ASN A 93 13.23 -14.25 -5.50
CA ASN A 93 12.02 -14.68 -4.80
C ASN A 93 11.11 -15.50 -5.73
N PRO A 94 10.97 -16.81 -5.50
CA PRO A 94 10.14 -17.67 -6.35
C PRO A 94 8.65 -17.34 -6.26
N ALA A 95 8.19 -16.74 -5.15
CA ALA A 95 6.78 -16.43 -4.91
C ALA A 95 6.35 -15.08 -5.53
N VAL A 96 7.22 -14.39 -6.28
CA VAL A 96 6.87 -13.09 -6.87
C VAL A 96 5.78 -13.24 -7.94
N SER A 97 4.78 -12.37 -7.86
CA SER A 97 3.72 -12.25 -8.87
C SER A 97 4.06 -11.15 -9.89
N ARG A 98 3.57 -11.31 -11.11
CA ARG A 98 3.76 -10.32 -12.19
C ARG A 98 3.26 -8.93 -11.79
N SER A 99 2.09 -8.85 -11.17
CA SER A 99 1.51 -7.59 -10.69
C SER A 99 2.24 -7.02 -9.46
N GLY A 100 2.83 -7.87 -8.61
CA GLY A 100 3.71 -7.43 -7.53
C GLY A 100 4.97 -6.76 -8.07
N LEU A 101 5.60 -7.39 -9.06
CA LEU A 101 6.78 -6.87 -9.74
C LEU A 101 6.49 -5.55 -10.46
N ASP A 102 5.42 -5.49 -11.26
CA ASP A 102 5.02 -4.26 -11.98
C ASP A 102 4.78 -3.08 -11.02
N ARG A 103 4.04 -3.31 -9.92
CA ARG A 103 3.80 -2.27 -8.89
C ARG A 103 5.08 -1.83 -8.18
N CYS A 104 6.06 -2.72 -8.05
CA CYS A 104 7.39 -2.37 -7.55
C CYS A 104 8.07 -1.41 -8.55
N LEU A 105 8.16 -1.79 -9.82
CA LEU A 105 8.80 -0.96 -10.85
C LEU A 105 8.13 0.42 -11.01
N GLN A 106 6.80 0.47 -10.97
CA GLN A 106 6.04 1.72 -11.04
C GLN A 106 6.32 2.64 -9.84
N ARG A 107 6.41 2.08 -8.63
CA ARG A 107 6.77 2.84 -7.42
C ARG A 107 8.16 3.45 -7.52
N HIS A 108 9.09 2.74 -8.14
CA HIS A 108 10.47 3.17 -8.32
C HIS A 108 10.70 3.96 -9.63
N GLY A 109 9.65 4.24 -10.41
CA GLY A 109 9.73 5.04 -11.64
C GLY A 109 10.48 4.37 -12.80
N VAL A 110 10.66 3.04 -12.76
CA VAL A 110 11.44 2.27 -13.75
C VAL A 110 10.56 1.35 -14.62
N ALA A 111 9.24 1.57 -14.62
CA ALA A 111 8.33 0.74 -15.41
C ALA A 111 8.53 0.92 -16.92
N GLN A 112 8.74 2.16 -17.38
CA GLN A 112 9.06 2.44 -18.77
C GLN A 112 10.59 2.31 -18.94
N PRO A 113 11.11 1.28 -19.62
CA PRO A 113 12.48 1.36 -20.10
C PRO A 113 12.52 2.54 -21.08
N ALA A 114 13.58 3.34 -21.07
CA ALA A 114 13.72 4.49 -21.95
C ALA A 114 13.27 4.09 -23.35
N ARG A 115 12.20 4.74 -23.85
CA ARG A 115 11.60 4.45 -25.16
C ARG A 115 12.74 4.35 -26.14
N THR A 116 12.90 3.16 -26.73
CA THR A 116 13.80 2.91 -27.84
C THR A 116 13.66 4.03 -28.86
N ALA A 117 14.64 4.94 -28.88
CA ALA A 117 14.87 5.82 -30.00
C ALA A 117 15.38 4.92 -31.13
N GLY A 118 14.47 4.39 -31.93
CA GLY A 118 14.83 3.53 -33.06
C GLY A 118 13.71 2.57 -33.45
N ARG A 119 12.97 2.93 -34.50
CA ARG A 119 12.39 1.93 -35.40
C ARG A 119 13.54 1.10 -35.99
N GLY A 120 13.35 -0.21 -36.03
CA GLY A 120 14.01 -1.08 -37.02
C GLY A 120 14.94 -2.13 -36.43
N GLY A 121 14.63 -3.40 -36.71
CA GLY A 121 15.59 -4.49 -36.61
C GLY A 121 15.11 -5.65 -35.76
N ARG A 122 14.45 -6.61 -36.42
CA ARG A 122 14.58 -8.03 -36.06
C ARG A 122 16.06 -8.34 -35.87
N GLY A 123 16.38 -8.79 -34.68
CA GLY A 123 17.73 -9.03 -34.19
C GLY A 123 17.57 -9.86 -32.94
N ASP A 124 16.88 -10.98 -33.12
CA ASP A 124 16.35 -11.86 -32.09
C ASP A 124 17.51 -12.67 -31.49
N ALA A 125 18.41 -12.00 -30.78
CA ALA A 125 18.98 -12.63 -29.60
C ALA A 125 17.79 -12.78 -28.65
N SER A 126 17.06 -13.89 -28.80
CA SER A 126 15.82 -14.15 -28.08
C SER A 126 16.04 -13.74 -26.64
N SER A 127 15.17 -12.92 -26.08
CA SER A 127 15.22 -12.59 -24.66
C SER A 127 15.41 -13.84 -23.79
N ALA A 128 14.90 -14.99 -24.25
CA ALA A 128 15.16 -16.29 -23.67
C ALA A 128 16.65 -16.69 -23.66
N GLN A 129 17.46 -16.36 -24.68
CA GLN A 129 18.92 -16.55 -24.70
C GLN A 129 19.64 -15.63 -23.72
N VAL A 130 19.18 -14.38 -23.56
CA VAL A 130 19.74 -13.47 -22.54
C VAL A 130 19.44 -14.01 -21.15
N VAL A 131 18.19 -14.41 -20.89
CA VAL A 131 17.77 -15.03 -19.64
C VAL A 131 18.47 -16.36 -19.41
N GLN A 132 18.56 -17.25 -20.41
CA GLN A 132 19.28 -18.52 -20.31
C GLN A 132 20.77 -18.32 -20.09
N GLY A 133 21.40 -17.37 -20.79
CA GLY A 133 22.80 -17.04 -20.62
C GLY A 133 23.09 -16.38 -19.28
N LEU A 134 22.15 -15.58 -18.75
CA LEU A 134 22.23 -15.05 -17.39
C LEU A 134 22.03 -16.17 -16.37
N CYS A 135 21.05 -17.05 -16.57
CA CYS A 135 20.79 -18.19 -15.70
C CYS A 135 21.93 -19.21 -15.70
N ALA A 136 22.64 -19.37 -16.81
CA ALA A 136 23.81 -20.23 -16.93
C ALA A 136 25.04 -19.60 -16.25
N ARG A 137 25.22 -18.27 -16.35
CA ARG A 137 26.35 -17.54 -15.76
C ARG A 137 26.18 -17.25 -14.27
N LEU A 138 24.94 -17.02 -13.83
CA LEU A 138 24.59 -16.77 -12.43
C LEU A 138 24.18 -18.04 -11.68
N ARG A 139 24.15 -19.21 -12.36
CA ARG A 139 23.92 -20.48 -11.68
C ARG A 139 25.02 -20.66 -10.63
N PRO A 140 24.72 -20.67 -9.33
CA PRO A 140 25.75 -20.83 -8.33
C PRO A 140 26.31 -22.25 -8.46
N CYS A 141 27.62 -22.38 -8.51
CA CYS A 141 28.28 -23.58 -8.03
C CYS A 141 27.90 -23.74 -6.55
N GLY A 142 26.82 -24.47 -6.27
CA GLY A 142 26.54 -25.11 -4.97
C GLY A 142 26.65 -24.26 -3.70
N HIS A 143 26.36 -22.96 -3.70
CA HIS A 143 26.20 -22.21 -2.45
C HIS A 143 24.72 -21.90 -2.21
N GLN A 144 24.09 -22.81 -1.46
CA GLN A 144 22.72 -22.72 -1.03
C GLN A 144 22.63 -21.56 -0.02
N VAL A 145 22.06 -20.42 -0.43
CA VAL A 145 21.61 -19.41 0.52
C VAL A 145 20.54 -20.10 1.37
N PRO A 146 20.74 -20.30 2.68
CA PRO A 146 19.73 -20.95 3.50
C PRO A 146 18.46 -20.10 3.40
N ALA A 147 17.35 -20.76 3.08
CA ALA A 147 16.03 -20.14 3.17
C ALA A 147 15.90 -19.56 4.58
N ALA A 148 15.93 -18.23 4.69
CA ALA A 148 15.61 -17.56 5.93
C ALA A 148 14.22 -18.05 6.32
N ASP A 149 14.20 -18.75 7.45
CA ASP A 149 13.10 -19.52 7.98
C ASP A 149 11.81 -18.68 7.94
N ALA A 150 10.88 -19.04 7.06
CA ALA A 150 9.50 -18.59 7.15
C ALA A 150 8.81 -19.38 8.27
N ARG A 151 9.40 -19.37 9.47
CA ARG A 151 8.72 -19.81 10.68
C ARG A 151 7.81 -18.69 11.16
N ARG A 152 6.53 -19.02 11.14
CA ARG A 152 5.62 -18.68 12.22
C ARG A 152 6.35 -18.84 13.55
N ASP A 153 6.80 -17.73 14.13
CA ASP A 153 6.98 -17.61 15.57
C ASP A 153 6.31 -16.29 15.96
N GLY A 154 5.07 -16.43 16.44
CA GLY A 154 4.45 -15.36 17.20
C GLY A 154 5.03 -15.37 18.61
N PRO A 155 5.32 -14.21 19.20
CA PRO A 155 5.38 -14.09 20.64
C PRO A 155 4.00 -13.66 21.16
N ALA A 156 3.38 -14.56 21.90
CA ALA A 156 2.53 -14.15 23.01
C ALA A 156 3.38 -13.35 24.00
N LEU A 157 2.99 -12.12 24.32
CA LEU A 157 2.64 -11.65 25.68
C LEU A 157 2.47 -10.12 25.68
N LEU A 158 1.31 -9.72 26.20
CA LEU A 158 1.01 -8.50 26.95
C LEU A 158 1.12 -7.17 26.21
N ASP A 159 -0.05 -6.61 25.88
CA ASP A 159 -0.45 -5.48 26.70
C ASP A 159 -1.94 -5.53 27.04
N THR A 160 -2.19 -5.26 28.30
CA THR A 160 -3.48 -5.21 28.95
C THR A 160 -4.15 -3.91 28.53
N TYR A 161 -5.27 -3.96 27.81
CA TYR A 161 -6.22 -2.86 27.85
C TYR A 161 -7.65 -3.37 27.76
N VAL A 162 -8.16 -3.72 28.94
CA VAL A 162 -9.44 -3.30 29.49
C VAL A 162 -10.36 -2.59 28.49
N GLY A 163 -11.56 -3.14 28.29
CA GLY A 163 -12.70 -2.25 28.13
C GLY A 163 -13.88 -2.75 27.31
N VAL A 164 -14.78 -3.43 28.01
CA VAL A 164 -16.23 -3.22 27.93
C VAL A 164 -16.96 -3.75 26.67
N MET A 165 -17.48 -4.96 26.82
CA MET A 165 -18.94 -5.24 26.85
C MET A 165 -19.82 -4.36 25.94
N VAL A 166 -20.34 -4.95 24.85
CA VAL A 166 -21.60 -4.48 24.25
C VAL A 166 -22.52 -5.67 24.05
N PRO A 167 -23.67 -5.73 24.74
CA PRO A 167 -24.68 -6.76 24.52
C PRO A 167 -25.46 -6.48 23.23
N THR A 168 -25.57 -7.50 22.39
CA THR A 168 -26.54 -7.56 21.30
C THR A 168 -27.94 -7.82 21.88
N ARG A 169 -28.79 -6.79 21.89
CA ARG A 169 -30.25 -6.93 22.02
C ARG A 169 -30.96 -5.91 21.14
N GLY A 170 -31.87 -6.41 20.31
CA GLY A 170 -33.14 -5.75 19.98
C GLY A 170 -33.10 -4.69 18.89
N PHE A 171 -33.31 -5.13 17.66
CA PHE A 171 -33.86 -4.31 16.56
C PHE A 171 -35.40 -4.32 16.66
N VAL A 172 -36.07 -3.30 16.07
CA VAL A 172 -37.53 -3.18 15.77
C VAL A 172 -38.40 -2.56 16.90
N GLN A 173 -39.22 -1.51 16.77
CA GLN A 173 -39.65 -0.61 15.67
C GLN A 173 -40.21 0.72 16.25
N GLN A 174 -40.30 1.73 15.37
CA GLN A 174 -41.10 2.98 15.42
C GLN A 174 -42.56 2.76 15.89
N SER A 175 -43.37 3.70 16.39
CA SER A 175 -43.62 5.11 16.00
C SER A 175 -44.58 5.79 17.02
N PRO A 176 -44.86 7.11 16.92
CA PRO A 176 -45.62 7.91 17.90
C PRO A 176 -47.10 8.19 17.52
N ALA A 177 -47.80 8.83 18.47
CA ALA A 177 -48.99 9.71 18.34
C ALA A 177 -50.41 9.15 18.60
N ALA A 178 -51.27 10.10 19.01
CA ALA A 178 -52.72 10.06 19.29
C ALA A 178 -53.09 9.80 20.78
N THR A 179 -54.03 10.47 21.45
CA THR A 179 -54.94 11.61 21.19
C THR A 179 -55.68 11.89 22.52
N GLN A 180 -56.02 13.17 22.75
CA GLN A 180 -56.99 13.76 23.72
C GLN A 180 -56.73 13.62 25.22
#